data_AF-A0A5N7J5E0-F1
#
_entry.id   AF-A0A5N7J5E0-F1
#
_cell.length_a   1.000
_cell.length_b   1.000
_cell.length_c   1.000
_cell.angle_alpha   90.00
_cell.angle_beta   90.00
_cell.angle_gamma   90.00
#
_symmetry.space_group_name_H-M   'P 1'
#
loop_
_entity.id
_entity.type
_entity.pdbx_description
1 polymer ?
#
loop_
_entity_poly.entity_id
_entity_poly.type
_entity_poly.pdbx_seq_one_letter_code
_entity_poly.pdbx_strand_id
1 'polypeptide(L)'
;MNKKIIGSFLASVMIASTTTISAFAAMGSGTVVIGTKAFDLTYANDPLNFKEINSAIVDGGMVYVKDFNGKWINNINGLAAEISSIPAVIYKNATQKISFDAADLDAKVTTTINSAAQILAATQAVVKAEISKVQADVDAANASVIALANAEQSKIRADLLSRLNLIKVTNVTTPIVITPTVDVTAPILNSVSLTIGQPVLATKDASGNFKVSLATAKATDMFTDLKLNTSEKATAKITCLGRTKTFTINDAGDVTIPVSELLGSYASAAGISVGTLKGYLGLLGNSITLNATLTDAAGNASTKTIVIAAN
;
A
#
# COMPACT_ATOMS: atom_id res chain seq x y z
N MET A 1 95.19 -1.62 34.12
CA MET A 1 95.18 -2.96 33.50
C MET A 1 93.83 -3.61 33.83
N ASN A 2 92.97 -3.85 32.85
CA ASN A 2 92.66 -5.19 32.29
C ASN A 2 91.96 -6.11 33.32
N LYS A 3 90.78 -6.72 33.14
CA LYS A 3 89.99 -7.12 31.96
C LYS A 3 88.55 -7.51 32.43
N LYS A 4 87.62 -7.54 31.47
CA LYS A 4 86.27 -8.13 31.51
C LYS A 4 86.28 -9.62 31.93
N ILE A 5 85.13 -10.15 32.36
CA ILE A 5 84.41 -11.28 31.71
C ILE A 5 82.99 -11.38 32.29
N ILE A 6 82.02 -11.28 31.38
CA ILE A 6 80.62 -11.68 31.49
C ILE A 6 80.56 -13.19 31.19
N GLY A 7 79.80 -13.99 31.93
CA GLY A 7 79.45 -15.32 31.43
C GLY A 7 78.78 -16.29 32.40
N SER A 8 77.54 -16.64 32.03
CA SER A 8 76.85 -17.92 32.23
C SER A 8 76.23 -18.25 33.60
N PHE A 9 75.22 -19.11 33.69
CA PHE A 9 74.01 -19.43 32.91
C PHE A 9 73.32 -20.50 33.79
N LEU A 10 72.01 -20.40 33.97
CA LEU A 10 71.05 -21.47 34.29
C LEU A 10 71.40 -22.48 35.41
N ALA A 11 70.76 -22.30 36.57
CA ALA A 11 70.38 -23.40 37.45
C ALA A 11 68.88 -23.67 37.29
N SER A 12 68.61 -24.84 36.74
CA SER A 12 67.34 -25.57 36.59
C SER A 12 66.29 -25.34 37.70
N VAL A 13 65.14 -24.79 37.30
CA VAL A 13 63.88 -24.90 38.05
C VAL A 13 63.11 -26.07 37.47
N MET A 14 63.12 -27.21 38.17
CA MET A 14 62.14 -28.29 37.93
C MET A 14 60.78 -27.82 38.42
N ILE A 15 59.87 -27.51 37.50
CA ILE A 15 58.42 -27.48 37.80
C ILE A 15 57.89 -28.86 37.39
N ALA A 16 57.98 -29.83 38.29
CA ALA A 16 57.22 -31.06 38.23
C ALA A 16 55.95 -30.88 39.04
N SER A 17 54.92 -30.35 38.39
CA SER A 17 53.53 -30.52 38.81
C SER A 17 52.69 -30.66 37.55
N THR A 18 52.71 -31.84 36.95
CA THR A 18 51.67 -32.27 36.01
C THR A 18 50.37 -32.47 36.78
N THR A 19 49.79 -31.38 37.26
CA THR A 19 48.34 -31.33 37.35
C THR A 19 47.88 -31.10 35.93
N THR A 20 47.58 -32.19 35.23
CA THR A 20 46.58 -32.14 34.16
C THR A 20 45.35 -31.52 34.80
N ILE A 21 45.21 -30.21 34.70
CA ILE A 21 43.91 -29.57 34.79
C ILE A 21 43.09 -30.29 33.74
N SER A 22 42.24 -31.20 34.19
CA SER A 22 41.20 -31.77 33.35
C SER A 22 40.53 -30.56 32.74
N ALA A 23 40.70 -30.37 31.42
CA ALA A 23 39.93 -29.37 30.70
C ALA A 23 38.49 -29.59 31.14
N PHE A 24 37.91 -28.59 31.81
CA PHE A 24 36.53 -28.69 32.27
C PHE A 24 35.72 -29.00 31.02
N ALA A 25 35.23 -30.23 30.96
CA ALA A 25 34.64 -30.82 29.78
C ALA A 25 33.57 -29.84 29.25
N ALA A 26 33.76 -29.37 28.01
CA ALA A 26 33.29 -28.06 27.56
C ALA A 26 31.75 -27.95 27.42
N MET A 27 31.06 -29.07 27.21
CA MET A 27 29.59 -29.15 27.21
C MET A 27 29.02 -29.05 28.62
N GLY A 28 27.88 -28.39 28.79
CA GLY A 28 27.23 -28.26 30.10
C GLY A 28 26.76 -29.60 30.69
N SER A 29 26.69 -29.70 32.02
CA SER A 29 26.01 -30.81 32.69
C SER A 29 24.53 -30.88 32.27
N GLY A 30 23.96 -32.08 32.20
CA GLY A 30 22.61 -32.27 31.65
C GLY A 30 22.58 -32.20 30.12
N THR A 31 23.60 -32.73 29.44
CA THR A 31 23.67 -32.82 27.98
C THR A 31 23.36 -34.24 27.52
N VAL A 32 22.58 -34.38 26.45
CA VAL A 32 22.34 -35.66 25.77
C VAL A 32 22.95 -35.61 24.38
N VAL A 33 23.87 -36.53 24.09
CA VAL A 33 24.48 -36.73 22.77
C VAL A 33 23.76 -37.89 22.09
N ILE A 34 23.35 -37.70 20.84
CA ILE A 34 22.73 -38.71 19.98
C ILE A 34 23.44 -38.66 18.63
N GLY A 35 24.31 -39.63 18.37
CA GLY A 35 25.13 -39.65 17.16
C GLY A 35 26.03 -38.42 17.08
N THR A 36 25.83 -37.57 16.07
CA THR A 36 26.60 -36.32 15.85
C THR A 36 25.91 -35.05 16.36
N LYS A 37 24.82 -35.20 17.12
CA LYS A 37 24.05 -34.09 17.70
C LYS A 37 24.14 -34.15 19.22
N ALA A 38 24.11 -32.99 19.86
CA ALA A 38 23.98 -32.88 21.30
C ALA A 38 22.90 -31.87 21.66
N PHE A 39 22.21 -32.10 22.78
CA PHE A 39 21.10 -31.27 23.22
C PHE A 39 21.20 -31.01 24.71
N ASP A 40 20.92 -29.78 25.12
CA ASP A 40 20.58 -29.49 26.52
C ASP A 40 19.33 -30.28 26.92
N LEU A 41 19.31 -30.87 28.12
CA LEU A 41 18.19 -31.68 28.57
C LEU A 41 16.88 -30.87 28.66
N THR A 42 16.95 -29.59 29.02
CA THR A 42 15.78 -28.70 29.02
C THR A 42 15.26 -28.49 27.60
N TYR A 43 16.17 -28.32 26.63
CA TYR A 43 15.81 -28.20 25.22
C TYR A 43 15.19 -29.49 24.67
N ALA A 44 15.76 -30.65 25.02
CA ALA A 44 15.26 -31.95 24.61
C ALA A 44 13.89 -32.29 25.23
N ASN A 45 13.60 -31.80 26.45
CA ASN A 45 12.34 -32.02 27.15
C ASN A 45 11.20 -31.09 26.71
N ASP A 46 11.46 -30.07 25.89
CA ASP A 46 10.42 -29.19 25.35
C ASP A 46 9.62 -29.91 24.24
N PRO A 47 8.29 -30.08 24.39
CA PRO A 47 7.44 -30.73 23.38
C PRO A 47 7.54 -30.11 21.98
N LEU A 48 7.89 -28.83 21.88
CA LEU A 48 8.05 -28.14 20.60
C LEU A 48 9.25 -28.66 19.79
N ASN A 49 10.25 -29.24 20.45
CA ASN A 49 11.45 -29.77 19.81
C ASN A 49 11.34 -31.27 19.46
N PHE A 50 10.21 -31.91 19.79
CA PHE A 50 9.99 -33.36 19.64
C PHE A 50 10.39 -33.91 18.26
N LYS A 51 10.04 -33.19 17.19
CA LYS A 51 10.35 -33.63 15.81
C LYS A 51 11.86 -33.72 15.55
N GLU A 52 12.63 -32.75 16.02
CA GLU A 52 14.08 -32.73 15.82
C GLU A 52 14.77 -33.81 16.66
N ILE A 53 14.33 -33.98 17.91
CA ILE A 53 14.86 -35.03 18.80
C ILE A 53 14.57 -36.42 18.24
N ASN A 54 13.33 -36.68 17.79
CA ASN A 54 12.99 -37.96 17.17
C ASN A 54 13.76 -38.21 15.88
N SER A 55 13.98 -37.19 15.05
CA SER A 55 14.82 -37.34 13.86
C SER A 55 16.23 -37.78 14.25
N ALA A 56 16.84 -37.16 15.28
CA ALA A 56 18.17 -37.55 15.75
C ALA A 56 18.21 -38.99 16.28
N ILE A 57 17.16 -39.43 16.98
CA ILE A 57 17.04 -40.81 17.47
C ILE A 57 16.91 -41.80 16.30
N VAL A 58 16.12 -41.48 15.28
CA VAL A 58 15.89 -42.33 14.10
C VAL A 58 17.13 -42.39 13.21
N ASP A 59 17.86 -41.29 13.06
CA ASP A 59 19.16 -41.24 12.36
C ASP A 59 20.19 -42.17 13.05
N GLY A 60 19.98 -42.46 14.34
CA GLY A 60 20.72 -43.46 15.10
C GLY A 60 22.07 -42.97 15.62
N GLY A 61 22.89 -43.94 16.03
CA GLY A 61 24.21 -43.69 16.63
C GLY A 61 24.24 -43.94 18.13
N MET A 62 25.41 -43.75 18.72
CA MET A 62 25.59 -43.91 20.16
C MET A 62 24.92 -42.77 20.93
N VAL A 63 24.32 -43.12 22.07
CA VAL A 63 23.68 -42.17 22.98
C VAL A 63 24.51 -42.06 24.24
N TYR A 64 24.92 -40.84 24.56
CA TYR A 64 25.62 -40.51 25.80
C TYR A 64 24.87 -39.44 26.57
N VAL A 65 24.93 -39.50 27.90
CA VAL A 65 24.31 -38.51 28.77
C VAL A 65 25.38 -37.98 29.74
N LYS A 66 25.56 -36.67 29.78
CA LYS A 66 26.33 -36.00 30.82
C LYS A 66 25.39 -35.70 31.98
N ASP A 67 25.57 -36.38 33.09
CA ASP A 67 24.72 -36.17 34.27
C ASP A 67 24.93 -34.78 34.89
N PHE A 68 24.16 -34.45 35.92
CA PHE A 68 24.26 -33.16 36.61
C PHE A 68 25.55 -33.01 37.43
N ASN A 69 26.27 -34.11 37.69
CA ASN A 69 27.58 -34.11 38.33
C ASN A 69 28.72 -33.95 37.32
N GLY A 70 28.41 -33.83 36.01
CA GLY A 70 29.38 -33.65 34.94
C GLY A 70 29.99 -34.94 34.39
N LYS A 71 29.48 -36.12 34.79
CA LYS A 71 29.99 -37.42 34.36
C LYS A 71 29.26 -37.91 33.12
N TRP A 72 30.02 -38.36 32.12
CA TRP A 72 29.47 -39.00 30.92
C TRP A 72 29.05 -40.45 31.21
N ILE A 73 27.86 -40.82 30.75
CA ILE A 73 27.26 -42.14 30.90
C ILE A 73 26.89 -42.67 29.51
N ASN A 74 27.25 -43.91 29.20
CA ASN A 74 26.82 -44.59 27.98
C ASN A 74 25.42 -45.20 28.20
N ASN A 75 24.45 -44.80 27.37
CA ASN A 75 23.06 -45.23 27.53
C ASN A 75 22.84 -46.74 27.27
N ILE A 76 23.76 -47.42 26.58
CA ILE A 76 23.65 -48.85 26.28
C ILE A 76 23.86 -49.70 27.53
N ASN A 77 24.83 -49.34 28.37
CA ASN A 77 25.23 -50.15 29.52
C ASN A 77 25.08 -49.44 30.88
N GLY A 78 24.73 -48.15 30.89
CA GLY A 78 24.58 -47.34 32.11
C GLY A 78 25.88 -47.06 32.84
N LEU A 79 27.04 -47.37 32.25
CA LEU A 79 28.36 -47.19 32.85
C LEU A 79 28.96 -45.84 32.47
N ALA A 80 29.99 -45.43 33.22
CA ALA A 80 30.81 -44.29 32.89
C ALA A 80 31.39 -44.43 31.48
N ALA A 81 31.19 -43.42 30.64
CA ALA A 81 31.82 -43.36 29.32
C ALA A 81 33.14 -42.61 29.42
N GLU A 82 34.17 -43.13 28.72
CA GLU A 82 35.43 -42.42 28.52
C GLU A 82 35.19 -41.17 27.68
N ILE A 83 35.74 -40.03 28.08
CA ILE A 83 35.56 -38.74 27.40
C ILE A 83 35.97 -38.85 25.92
N SER A 84 37.04 -39.58 25.61
CA SER A 84 37.52 -39.83 24.24
C SER A 84 36.54 -40.56 23.32
N SER A 85 35.50 -41.18 23.87
CA SER A 85 34.46 -41.88 23.11
C SER A 85 33.33 -40.94 22.65
N ILE A 86 33.28 -39.71 23.16
CA ILE A 86 32.28 -38.72 22.76
C ILE A 86 32.65 -38.16 21.37
N PRO A 87 31.78 -38.31 20.35
CA PRO A 87 32.07 -37.82 19.00
C PRO A 87 32.07 -36.29 18.95
N ALA A 88 32.53 -35.73 17.83
CA ALA A 88 32.29 -34.33 17.53
C ALA A 88 30.79 -34.10 17.33
N VAL A 89 30.25 -33.05 17.94
CA VAL A 89 28.80 -32.82 18.00
C VAL A 89 28.44 -31.38 17.71
N ILE A 90 27.23 -31.23 17.18
CA ILE A 90 26.53 -29.96 17.17
C ILE A 90 25.60 -29.93 18.38
N TYR A 91 26.01 -29.22 19.41
CA TYR A 91 25.22 -28.95 20.60
C TYR A 91 24.16 -27.88 20.33
N LYS A 92 22.96 -28.09 20.86
CA LYS A 92 21.85 -27.14 20.75
C LYS A 92 21.16 -26.96 22.08
N ASN A 93 20.94 -25.72 22.45
CA ASN A 93 20.08 -25.33 23.57
C ASN A 93 18.99 -24.37 23.05
N ALA A 94 18.23 -23.75 23.95
CA ALA A 94 17.14 -22.86 23.59
C ALA A 94 17.55 -21.63 22.75
N THR A 95 18.80 -21.18 22.83
CA THR A 95 19.25 -19.90 22.29
C THR A 95 20.50 -19.99 21.43
N GLN A 96 21.18 -21.13 21.39
CA GLN A 96 22.47 -21.31 20.73
C GLN A 96 22.61 -22.69 20.12
N LYS A 97 23.39 -22.72 19.03
CA LYS A 97 23.96 -23.91 18.42
C LYS A 97 25.48 -23.77 18.51
N ILE A 98 26.13 -24.74 19.12
CA ILE A 98 27.57 -24.74 19.42
C ILE A 98 28.18 -25.98 18.79
N SER A 99 29.25 -25.84 18.01
CA SER A 99 30.01 -27.01 17.55
C SER A 99 31.08 -27.35 18.57
N PHE A 100 31.10 -28.60 19.03
CA PHE A 100 32.14 -29.14 19.89
C PHE A 100 32.96 -30.17 19.12
N ASP A 101 34.28 -30.12 19.26
CA ASP A 101 35.16 -31.17 18.75
C ASP A 101 34.97 -32.47 19.56
N ALA A 102 35.47 -33.59 19.03
CA ALA A 102 35.39 -34.87 19.72
C ALA A 102 36.09 -34.79 21.09
N ALA A 103 35.71 -35.68 21.99
CA ALA A 103 36.20 -35.74 23.35
C ALA A 103 35.87 -34.51 24.23
N ASP A 104 34.78 -33.80 23.94
CA ASP A 104 34.27 -32.70 24.78
C ASP A 104 35.33 -31.61 25.07
N LEU A 105 36.19 -31.35 24.08
CA LEU A 105 37.40 -30.53 24.25
C LEU A 105 37.10 -29.04 24.25
N ASP A 106 36.59 -28.48 23.15
CA ASP A 106 36.38 -27.04 23.01
C ASP A 106 35.16 -26.69 22.16
N ALA A 107 34.51 -25.57 22.50
CA ALA A 107 33.47 -24.94 21.71
C ALA A 107 34.11 -24.14 20.55
N LYS A 108 33.81 -24.54 19.31
CA LYS A 108 34.47 -24.01 18.10
C LYS A 108 33.72 -22.88 17.43
N VAL A 109 32.39 -22.95 17.40
CA VAL A 109 31.51 -21.98 16.74
C VAL A 109 30.21 -21.90 17.52
N THR A 110 29.83 -20.70 17.95
CA THR A 110 28.54 -20.42 18.58
C THR A 110 27.69 -19.56 17.66
N THR A 111 26.55 -20.08 17.23
CA THR A 111 25.53 -19.32 16.50
C THR A 111 24.29 -19.18 17.37
N THR A 112 23.83 -17.95 17.59
CA THR A 112 22.55 -17.69 18.27
C THR A 112 21.39 -18.19 17.41
N ILE A 113 20.42 -18.88 18.03
CA ILE A 113 19.19 -19.34 17.40
C ILE A 113 17.98 -18.67 18.08
N ASN A 114 16.90 -18.45 17.33
CA ASN A 114 15.64 -18.01 17.95
C ASN A 114 14.93 -19.21 18.58
N SER A 115 14.30 -18.97 19.72
CA SER A 115 13.41 -19.94 20.36
C SER A 115 12.08 -20.06 19.61
N ALA A 116 11.37 -21.17 19.79
CA ALA A 116 10.04 -21.37 19.22
C ALA A 116 9.04 -20.28 19.67
N ALA A 117 9.19 -19.79 20.90
CA ALA A 117 8.38 -18.69 21.43
C ALA A 117 8.59 -17.37 20.66
N GLN A 118 9.83 -17.05 20.27
CA GLN A 118 10.13 -15.86 19.47
C GLN A 118 9.50 -15.92 18.08
N ILE A 119 9.52 -17.10 17.45
CA ILE A 119 8.88 -17.33 16.14
C ILE A 119 7.36 -17.18 16.27
N LEU A 120 6.76 -17.74 17.32
CA LEU A 120 5.32 -17.63 17.57
C LEU A 120 4.92 -16.17 17.80
N ALA A 121 5.66 -15.42 18.61
CA ALA A 121 5.40 -14.00 18.87
C ALA A 121 5.47 -13.16 17.59
N ALA A 122 6.50 -13.36 16.76
CA ALA A 122 6.61 -12.67 15.48
C ALA A 122 5.44 -13.02 14.54
N THR A 123 5.02 -14.29 14.50
CA THR A 123 3.88 -14.74 13.69
C THR A 123 2.58 -14.09 14.14
N GLN A 124 2.31 -14.05 15.45
CA GLN A 124 1.11 -13.41 16.01
C GLN A 124 1.10 -11.91 15.76
N ALA A 125 2.25 -11.23 15.85
CA ALA A 125 2.36 -9.81 15.54
C ALA A 125 2.02 -9.52 14.08
N VAL A 126 2.48 -10.36 13.14
CA VAL A 126 2.12 -10.25 11.72
C VAL A 126 0.63 -10.47 11.50
N VAL A 127 0.04 -11.51 12.10
CA VAL A 127 -1.42 -11.76 12.01
C VAL A 127 -2.22 -10.58 12.55
N LYS A 128 -1.80 -9.99 13.67
CA LYS A 128 -2.44 -8.79 14.22
C LYS A 128 -2.37 -7.62 13.24
N ALA A 129 -1.19 -7.38 12.64
CA ALA A 129 -1.01 -6.32 11.64
C ALA A 129 -1.87 -6.54 10.39
N GLU A 130 -2.02 -7.79 9.94
CA GLU A 130 -2.88 -8.16 8.80
C GLU A 130 -4.37 -7.88 9.08
N ILE A 131 -4.81 -8.14 10.31
CA ILE A 131 -6.20 -7.91 10.75
C ILE A 131 -6.47 -6.42 10.96
N SER A 132 -5.60 -5.72 11.70
CA SER A 132 -5.85 -4.33 12.09
C SER A 132 -5.59 -3.34 10.96
N LYS A 133 -4.63 -3.65 10.07
CA LYS A 133 -4.16 -2.76 8.99
C LYS A 133 -3.70 -1.38 9.49
N VAL A 134 -3.36 -1.26 10.78
CA VAL A 134 -2.86 -0.03 11.39
C VAL A 134 -1.34 -0.01 11.31
N GLN A 135 -0.75 1.12 10.93
CA GLN A 135 0.70 1.27 10.77
C GLN A 135 1.47 0.92 12.06
N ALA A 136 0.95 1.28 13.22
CA ALA A 136 1.56 0.95 14.51
C ALA A 136 1.72 -0.58 14.72
N ASP A 137 0.75 -1.37 14.28
CA ASP A 137 0.83 -2.84 14.35
C ASP A 137 1.78 -3.40 13.28
N VAL A 138 1.82 -2.80 12.08
CA VAL A 138 2.81 -3.12 11.03
C VAL A 138 4.24 -2.87 11.51
N ASP A 139 4.49 -1.75 12.20
CA ASP A 139 5.79 -1.39 12.74
C ASP A 139 6.22 -2.35 13.86
N ALA A 140 5.29 -2.68 14.78
CA ALA A 140 5.53 -3.64 15.85
C ALA A 140 5.84 -5.05 15.32
N ALA A 141 5.10 -5.49 14.29
CA ALA A 141 5.34 -6.75 13.63
C ALA A 141 6.68 -6.77 12.88
N ASN A 142 7.00 -5.70 12.15
CA ASN A 142 8.27 -5.58 11.45
C ASN A 142 9.48 -5.64 12.41
N ALA A 143 9.41 -4.96 13.55
CA ALA A 143 10.44 -5.04 14.59
C ALA A 143 10.63 -6.49 15.10
N SER A 144 9.52 -7.19 15.35
CA SER A 144 9.54 -8.59 15.82
C SER A 144 10.13 -9.55 14.78
N VAL A 145 9.84 -9.34 13.49
CA VAL A 145 10.37 -10.17 12.40
C VAL A 145 11.85 -9.88 12.13
N ILE A 146 12.29 -8.61 12.23
CA ILE A 146 13.70 -8.23 12.07
C ILE A 146 14.58 -8.81 13.20
N ALA A 147 14.02 -8.98 14.40
CA ALA A 147 14.70 -9.59 15.54
C ALA A 147 14.98 -11.09 15.38
N LEU A 148 14.40 -11.78 14.39
CA LEU A 148 14.64 -13.20 14.14
C LEU A 148 16.03 -13.44 13.52
N ALA A 149 16.98 -13.96 14.31
CA ALA A 149 18.42 -13.96 14.03
C ALA A 149 19.01 -15.02 13.04
N ASN A 150 18.30 -16.06 12.56
CA ASN A 150 18.97 -17.23 11.94
C ASN A 150 18.57 -17.58 10.48
N ALA A 151 19.53 -18.13 9.73
CA ALA A 151 19.47 -18.53 8.32
C ALA A 151 18.58 -19.76 8.03
N GLU A 152 18.46 -20.74 8.95
CA GLU A 152 17.51 -21.85 8.78
C GLU A 152 16.05 -21.38 8.87
N GLN A 153 15.80 -20.29 9.59
CA GLN A 153 14.50 -19.62 9.70
C GLN A 153 14.37 -18.45 8.72
N SER A 154 15.35 -18.30 7.81
CA SER A 154 15.32 -17.30 6.73
C SER A 154 14.06 -17.43 5.89
N LYS A 155 13.54 -18.65 5.69
CA LYS A 155 12.28 -18.88 4.98
C LYS A 155 11.08 -18.30 5.73
N ILE A 156 10.96 -18.54 7.04
CA ILE A 156 9.87 -18.00 7.87
C ILE A 156 9.97 -16.48 7.94
N ARG A 157 11.18 -15.95 8.19
CA ARG A 157 11.41 -14.51 8.20
C ARG A 157 11.07 -13.87 6.85
N ALA A 158 11.48 -14.48 5.74
CA ALA A 158 11.18 -13.98 4.40
C ALA A 158 9.67 -14.02 4.10
N ASP A 159 8.98 -15.09 4.48
CA ASP A 159 7.52 -15.21 4.34
C ASP A 159 6.80 -14.11 5.14
N LEU A 160 7.15 -13.95 6.43
CA LEU A 160 6.57 -12.94 7.29
C LEU A 160 6.86 -11.51 6.79
N LEU A 161 8.07 -11.23 6.31
CA LEU A 161 8.39 -9.94 5.67
C LEU A 161 7.60 -9.71 4.38
N SER A 162 7.40 -10.75 3.57
CA SER A 162 6.60 -10.66 2.35
C SER A 162 5.14 -10.31 2.68
N ARG A 163 4.56 -11.00 3.67
CA ARG A 163 3.21 -10.71 4.17
C ARG A 163 3.09 -9.29 4.72
N LEU A 164 4.06 -8.84 5.52
CA LEU A 164 4.11 -7.46 6.00
C LEU A 164 4.23 -6.45 4.85
N ASN A 165 5.01 -6.72 3.81
CA ASN A 165 5.15 -5.82 2.67
C ASN A 165 3.86 -5.68 1.85
N LEU A 166 3.00 -6.72 1.81
CA LEU A 166 1.70 -6.65 1.15
C LEU A 166 0.70 -5.75 1.90
N ILE A 167 0.82 -5.68 3.22
CA ILE A 167 -0.06 -4.86 4.07
C ILE A 167 0.58 -3.56 4.52
N LYS A 168 1.86 -3.36 4.23
CA LYS A 168 2.58 -2.11 4.52
C LYS A 168 1.87 -1.05 3.72
N VAL A 169 0.98 -0.36 4.39
CA VAL A 169 0.41 0.89 3.93
C VAL A 169 1.63 1.73 3.57
N THR A 170 1.82 2.00 2.28
CA THR A 170 2.72 3.08 1.87
C THR A 170 2.27 4.27 2.69
N ASN A 171 3.03 4.61 3.72
CA ASN A 171 2.84 5.76 4.56
C ASN A 171 2.67 6.97 3.63
N VAL A 172 1.42 7.29 3.29
CA VAL A 172 1.04 8.63 2.88
C VAL A 172 1.03 9.41 4.19
N THR A 173 2.23 9.72 4.69
CA THR A 173 2.46 10.49 5.93
C THR A 173 2.13 11.97 5.77
N THR A 174 1.69 12.39 4.58
CA THR A 174 0.85 13.58 4.50
C THR A 174 -0.57 13.13 4.82
N PRO A 175 -1.25 13.67 5.87
CA PRO A 175 -2.71 13.61 5.86
C PRO A 175 -3.13 14.03 4.45
N ILE A 176 -3.86 13.18 3.74
CA ILE A 176 -4.58 13.63 2.56
C ILE A 176 -5.62 14.58 3.17
N VAL A 177 -5.23 15.84 3.31
CA VAL A 177 -6.15 16.94 3.21
C VAL A 177 -6.74 16.73 1.83
N ILE A 178 -7.88 16.05 1.79
CA ILE A 178 -8.77 16.12 0.66
C ILE A 178 -9.26 17.56 0.75
N THR A 179 -8.43 18.51 0.31
CA THR A 179 -8.96 19.78 -0.15
C THR A 179 -9.94 19.33 -1.22
N PRO A 180 -11.27 19.50 -1.02
CA PRO A 180 -12.19 19.18 -2.09
C PRO A 180 -11.61 19.85 -3.32
N THR A 181 -11.38 19.08 -4.39
CA THR A 181 -11.03 19.66 -5.68
C THR A 181 -12.18 20.58 -5.98
N VAL A 182 -11.99 21.87 -5.68
CA VAL A 182 -13.00 22.88 -5.92
C VAL A 182 -13.13 22.86 -7.43
N ASP A 183 -14.29 22.41 -7.89
CA ASP A 183 -14.63 22.56 -9.28
C ASP A 183 -14.63 24.06 -9.57
N VAL A 184 -13.69 24.48 -10.41
CA VAL A 184 -13.52 25.86 -10.86
C VAL A 184 -13.86 26.01 -12.34
N THR A 185 -14.32 24.93 -12.98
CA THR A 185 -14.56 24.91 -14.42
C THR A 185 -16.02 25.28 -14.67
N ALA A 186 -16.25 26.43 -15.31
CA ALA A 186 -17.61 26.80 -15.67
C ALA A 186 -18.17 25.92 -16.80
N PRO A 187 -19.50 25.63 -16.79
CA PRO A 187 -20.15 24.90 -17.87
C PRO A 187 -19.92 25.55 -19.24
N ILE A 188 -19.70 24.74 -20.26
CA ILE A 188 -19.49 25.18 -21.64
C ILE A 188 -20.80 25.03 -22.42
N LEU A 189 -21.22 26.05 -23.16
CA LEU A 189 -22.28 25.94 -24.16
C LEU A 189 -21.70 25.30 -25.43
N ASN A 190 -22.07 24.04 -25.69
CA ASN A 190 -21.55 23.26 -26.81
C ASN A 190 -22.26 23.60 -28.12
N SER A 191 -23.60 23.60 -28.09
CA SER A 191 -24.42 23.87 -29.26
C SER A 191 -25.72 24.60 -28.92
N VAL A 192 -26.26 25.25 -29.95
CA VAL A 192 -27.54 25.94 -29.93
C VAL A 192 -28.29 25.57 -31.21
N SER A 193 -29.59 25.29 -31.10
CA SER A 193 -30.45 25.11 -32.28
C SER A 193 -31.84 25.69 -32.05
N LEU A 194 -32.48 26.12 -33.13
CA LEU A 194 -33.88 26.54 -33.13
C LEU A 194 -34.73 25.46 -33.79
N THR A 195 -35.96 25.27 -33.33
CA THR A 195 -36.94 24.43 -34.02
C THR A 195 -37.82 25.34 -34.87
N ILE A 196 -37.60 25.32 -36.19
CA ILE A 196 -38.33 26.14 -37.19
C ILE A 196 -38.93 25.20 -38.24
N GLY A 197 -39.98 24.47 -37.85
CA GLY A 197 -40.48 23.29 -38.58
C GLY A 197 -39.52 22.09 -38.58
N GLN A 198 -38.23 22.34 -38.79
CA GLN A 198 -37.10 21.43 -38.62
C GLN A 198 -36.00 22.10 -37.77
N PRO A 199 -35.06 21.32 -37.19
CA PRO A 199 -33.93 21.88 -36.46
C PRO A 199 -33.03 22.75 -37.35
N VAL A 200 -32.77 23.99 -36.92
CA VAL A 200 -31.81 24.92 -37.52
C VAL A 200 -30.66 25.12 -36.56
N LEU A 201 -29.47 24.61 -36.93
CA LEU A 201 -28.28 24.69 -36.08
C LEU A 201 -27.66 26.10 -36.11
N ALA A 202 -27.21 26.57 -34.95
CA ALA A 202 -26.42 27.79 -34.86
C ALA A 202 -24.97 27.56 -35.32
N THR A 203 -24.38 28.57 -35.94
CA THR A 203 -22.94 28.64 -36.19
C THR A 203 -22.23 29.27 -34.99
N LYS A 204 -21.10 28.69 -34.57
CA LYS A 204 -20.27 29.18 -33.46
C LYS A 204 -19.12 30.05 -34.00
N ASP A 205 -18.93 31.24 -33.44
CA ASP A 205 -17.81 32.12 -33.80
C ASP A 205 -16.53 31.80 -33.00
N ALA A 206 -15.42 32.50 -33.30
CA ALA A 206 -14.14 32.31 -32.63
C ALA A 206 -14.17 32.67 -31.12
N SER A 207 -15.10 33.54 -30.71
CA SER A 207 -15.34 33.90 -29.31
C SER A 207 -16.25 32.88 -28.59
N GLY A 208 -16.75 31.89 -29.33
CA GLY A 208 -17.68 30.87 -28.86
C GLY A 208 -19.12 31.33 -28.71
N ASN A 209 -19.48 32.49 -29.27
CA ASN A 209 -20.87 32.94 -29.37
C ASN A 209 -21.57 32.23 -30.52
N PHE A 210 -22.90 32.21 -30.49
CA PHE A 210 -23.73 31.48 -31.44
C PHE A 210 -24.54 32.44 -32.29
N LYS A 211 -24.68 32.13 -33.57
CA LYS A 211 -25.52 32.87 -34.52
C LYS A 211 -26.44 31.92 -35.25
N VAL A 212 -27.72 32.27 -35.35
CA VAL A 212 -28.70 31.58 -36.18
C VAL A 212 -29.21 32.56 -37.23
N SER A 213 -29.18 32.14 -38.48
CA SER A 213 -29.72 32.89 -39.62
C SER A 213 -31.11 32.37 -39.98
N LEU A 214 -32.04 33.30 -40.23
CA LEU A 214 -33.39 32.98 -40.70
C LEU A 214 -33.52 33.11 -42.23
N ALA A 215 -32.42 33.24 -42.98
CA ALA A 215 -32.44 33.49 -44.43
C ALA A 215 -33.30 32.49 -45.20
N THR A 216 -33.10 31.21 -44.89
CA THR A 216 -33.67 30.07 -45.62
C THR A 216 -35.04 29.66 -45.12
N ALA A 217 -35.47 30.18 -43.97
CA ALA A 217 -36.76 29.85 -43.37
C ALA A 217 -37.90 30.62 -44.08
N LYS A 218 -38.99 29.91 -44.39
CA LYS A 218 -40.19 30.48 -45.01
C LYS A 218 -40.96 31.30 -43.98
N ALA A 219 -41.64 32.35 -44.42
CA ALA A 219 -42.44 33.20 -43.53
C ALA A 219 -43.53 32.43 -42.75
N THR A 220 -44.03 31.33 -43.32
CA THR A 220 -45.04 30.44 -42.72
C THR A 220 -44.46 29.43 -41.73
N ASP A 221 -43.14 29.26 -41.66
CA ASP A 221 -42.53 28.32 -40.72
C ASP A 221 -42.69 28.85 -39.28
N MET A 222 -42.86 27.94 -38.32
CA MET A 222 -43.08 28.27 -36.92
C MET A 222 -41.81 28.05 -36.11
N PHE A 223 -41.33 29.09 -35.43
CA PHE A 223 -40.29 28.99 -34.42
C PHE A 223 -40.92 28.61 -33.08
N THR A 224 -40.71 27.37 -32.65
CA THR A 224 -41.37 26.80 -31.46
C THR A 224 -40.46 26.68 -30.25
N ASP A 225 -39.19 26.31 -30.47
CA ASP A 225 -38.28 25.96 -29.37
C ASP A 225 -36.84 26.41 -29.63
N LEU A 226 -36.17 26.89 -28.58
CA LEU A 226 -34.72 27.04 -28.49
C LEU A 226 -34.15 25.85 -27.73
N LYS A 227 -33.19 25.13 -28.32
CA LYS A 227 -32.48 24.02 -27.66
C LYS A 227 -31.04 24.40 -27.39
N LEU A 228 -30.58 24.14 -26.16
CA LEU A 228 -29.20 24.33 -25.74
C LEU A 228 -28.62 22.98 -25.32
N ASN A 229 -27.35 22.74 -25.66
CA ASN A 229 -26.56 21.63 -25.14
C ASN A 229 -25.31 22.17 -24.44
N THR A 230 -25.05 21.72 -23.22
CA THR A 230 -23.93 22.13 -22.38
C THR A 230 -23.02 20.95 -22.02
N SER A 231 -21.84 21.23 -21.48
CA SER A 231 -20.88 20.20 -21.03
C SER A 231 -21.40 19.33 -19.89
N GLU A 232 -22.32 19.85 -19.09
CA GLU A 232 -22.83 19.21 -17.88
C GLU A 232 -24.17 19.80 -17.43
N LYS A 233 -24.72 19.24 -16.34
CA LYS A 233 -25.90 19.77 -15.66
C LYS A 233 -25.65 21.19 -15.14
N ALA A 234 -26.52 22.12 -15.52
CA ALA A 234 -26.40 23.51 -15.11
C ALA A 234 -27.77 24.19 -15.02
N THR A 235 -27.78 25.44 -14.59
CA THR A 235 -28.90 26.36 -14.78
C THR A 235 -28.56 27.35 -15.90
N ALA A 236 -29.50 27.61 -16.80
CA ALA A 236 -29.35 28.58 -17.87
C ALA A 236 -30.23 29.80 -17.59
N LYS A 237 -29.61 30.93 -17.26
CA LYS A 237 -30.26 32.23 -17.13
C LYS A 237 -30.16 32.98 -18.46
N ILE A 238 -31.29 33.18 -19.13
CA ILE A 238 -31.35 33.82 -20.45
C ILE A 238 -32.01 35.19 -20.33
N THR A 239 -31.31 36.21 -20.81
CA THR A 239 -31.81 37.58 -20.91
C THR A 239 -32.09 37.94 -22.36
N CYS A 240 -33.31 38.35 -22.68
CA CYS A 240 -33.76 38.74 -24.01
C CYS A 240 -34.78 39.88 -23.90
N LEU A 241 -34.62 40.96 -24.68
CA LEU A 241 -35.51 42.14 -24.66
C LEU A 241 -35.76 42.70 -23.24
N GLY A 242 -34.72 42.71 -22.40
CA GLY A 242 -34.81 43.15 -21.00
C GLY A 242 -35.51 42.19 -20.04
N ARG A 243 -36.00 41.04 -20.51
CA ARG A 243 -36.61 40.00 -19.69
C ARG A 243 -35.60 38.91 -19.38
N THR A 244 -35.64 38.39 -18.17
CA THR A 244 -34.74 37.31 -17.72
C THR A 244 -35.55 36.11 -17.26
N LYS A 245 -35.16 34.91 -17.70
CA LYS A 245 -35.74 33.63 -17.28
C LYS A 245 -34.63 32.62 -16.97
N THR A 246 -34.91 31.71 -16.04
CA THR A 246 -33.97 30.64 -15.67
C THR A 246 -34.58 29.30 -16.02
N PHE A 247 -33.77 28.45 -16.65
CA PHE A 247 -34.15 27.09 -17.05
C PHE A 247 -33.17 26.09 -16.43
N THR A 248 -33.65 24.90 -16.10
CA THR A 248 -32.79 23.81 -15.59
C THR A 248 -32.35 22.95 -16.76
N ILE A 249 -31.06 22.72 -16.87
CA ILE A 249 -30.46 21.80 -17.83
C ILE A 249 -30.39 20.42 -17.16
N ASN A 250 -30.74 19.37 -17.90
CA ASN A 250 -30.77 18.01 -17.38
C ASN A 250 -29.34 17.44 -17.20
N ASP A 251 -29.25 16.21 -16.68
CA ASP A 251 -27.96 15.54 -16.44
C ASP A 251 -27.19 15.21 -17.73
N ALA A 252 -27.85 15.22 -18.89
CA ALA A 252 -27.23 15.05 -20.20
C ALA A 252 -26.73 16.37 -20.81
N GLY A 253 -26.89 17.50 -20.12
CA GLY A 253 -26.53 18.82 -20.64
C GLY A 253 -27.56 19.42 -21.59
N ASP A 254 -28.76 18.85 -21.72
CA ASP A 254 -29.78 19.33 -22.65
C ASP A 254 -30.90 20.14 -21.96
N VAL A 255 -31.36 21.19 -22.65
CA VAL A 255 -32.60 21.91 -22.32
C VAL A 255 -33.33 22.32 -23.59
N THR A 256 -34.65 22.15 -23.60
CA THR A 256 -35.56 22.66 -24.63
C THR A 256 -36.43 23.75 -24.02
N ILE A 257 -36.40 24.93 -24.63
CA ILE A 257 -37.03 26.14 -24.12
C ILE A 257 -38.11 26.57 -25.11
N PRO A 258 -39.40 26.51 -24.73
CA PRO A 258 -40.47 27.02 -25.58
C PRO A 258 -40.29 28.51 -25.86
N VAL A 259 -40.48 28.92 -27.11
CA VAL A 259 -40.33 30.32 -27.53
C VAL A 259 -41.31 31.24 -26.81
N SER A 260 -42.48 30.74 -26.42
CA SER A 260 -43.44 31.46 -25.57
C SER A 260 -42.86 31.84 -24.22
N GLU A 261 -42.01 31.01 -23.62
CA GLU A 261 -41.38 31.30 -22.33
C GLU A 261 -40.22 32.30 -22.47
N LEU A 262 -39.53 32.26 -23.62
CA LEU A 262 -38.43 33.16 -23.94
C LEU A 262 -38.93 34.57 -24.30
N LEU A 263 -39.89 34.66 -25.22
CA LEU A 263 -40.38 35.93 -25.78
C LEU A 263 -41.63 36.45 -25.07
N GLY A 264 -42.31 35.66 -24.24
CA GLY A 264 -43.52 36.08 -23.54
C GLY A 264 -44.63 36.44 -24.53
N SER A 265 -45.22 37.63 -24.38
CA SER A 265 -46.36 38.09 -25.19
C SER A 265 -46.07 38.31 -26.67
N TYR A 266 -44.80 38.29 -27.09
CA TYR A 266 -44.44 38.36 -28.50
C TYR A 266 -44.62 37.02 -29.24
N ALA A 267 -44.87 35.92 -28.52
CA ALA A 267 -45.13 34.60 -29.09
C ALA A 267 -46.39 33.97 -28.48
N SER A 268 -47.09 33.17 -29.27
CA SER A 268 -48.18 32.33 -28.77
C SER A 268 -47.62 31.07 -28.11
N ALA A 269 -48.46 30.29 -27.42
CA ALA A 269 -48.07 28.98 -26.92
C ALA A 269 -47.59 28.01 -28.03
N ALA A 270 -48.04 28.21 -29.27
CA ALA A 270 -47.60 27.44 -30.43
C ALA A 270 -46.31 27.99 -31.08
N GLY A 271 -45.69 29.01 -30.48
CA GLY A 271 -44.53 29.71 -31.02
C GLY A 271 -44.89 31.00 -31.78
N ILE A 272 -44.01 31.41 -32.69
CA ILE A 272 -44.15 32.60 -33.53
C ILE A 272 -43.80 32.24 -34.99
N SER A 273 -44.55 32.77 -35.95
CA SER A 273 -44.19 32.59 -37.37
C SER A 273 -42.89 33.34 -37.68
N VAL A 274 -42.06 32.79 -38.55
CA VAL A 274 -40.81 33.43 -38.99
C VAL A 274 -41.11 34.79 -39.65
N GLY A 275 -42.21 34.94 -40.38
CA GLY A 275 -42.62 36.20 -40.97
C GLY A 275 -42.87 37.28 -39.90
N THR A 276 -43.63 36.95 -38.86
CA THR A 276 -43.87 37.85 -37.72
C THR A 276 -42.58 38.17 -36.98
N LEU A 277 -41.74 37.16 -36.71
CA LEU A 277 -40.45 37.34 -36.06
C LEU A 277 -39.55 38.30 -36.85
N LYS A 278 -39.38 38.08 -38.17
CA LYS A 278 -38.60 38.98 -39.04
C LYS A 278 -39.13 40.41 -39.00
N GLY A 279 -40.46 40.58 -38.95
CA GLY A 279 -41.09 41.89 -38.75
C GLY A 279 -40.64 42.57 -37.46
N TYR A 280 -40.63 41.86 -36.33
CA TYR A 280 -40.10 42.39 -35.07
C TYR A 280 -38.60 42.66 -35.12
N LEU A 281 -37.82 41.75 -35.72
CA LEU A 281 -36.38 41.95 -35.87
C LEU A 281 -36.07 43.21 -36.70
N GLY A 282 -36.86 43.51 -37.73
CA GLY A 282 -36.72 44.73 -38.53
C GLY A 282 -36.80 46.01 -37.70
N LEU A 283 -37.61 46.02 -36.64
CA LEU A 283 -37.72 47.14 -35.70
C LEU A 283 -36.55 47.21 -34.70
N LEU A 284 -35.84 46.10 -34.51
CA LEU A 284 -34.74 45.94 -33.54
C LEU A 284 -33.35 45.95 -34.20
N GLY A 285 -33.24 46.38 -35.46
CA GLY A 285 -31.96 46.38 -36.19
C GLY A 285 -31.59 45.03 -36.80
N ASN A 286 -32.59 44.28 -37.28
CA ASN A 286 -32.49 42.98 -37.98
C ASN A 286 -31.96 41.80 -37.17
N SER A 287 -31.82 41.93 -35.86
CA SER A 287 -31.43 40.81 -35.00
C SER A 287 -31.96 40.97 -33.57
N ILE A 288 -31.98 39.84 -32.85
CA ILE A 288 -32.26 39.78 -31.43
C ILE A 288 -31.14 39.02 -30.74
N THR A 289 -30.72 39.54 -29.60
CA THR A 289 -29.62 38.99 -28.82
C THR A 289 -30.15 38.37 -27.54
N LEU A 290 -29.76 37.13 -27.29
CA LEU A 290 -30.00 36.41 -26.05
C LEU A 290 -28.66 36.26 -25.33
N ASN A 291 -28.57 36.75 -24.10
CA ASN A 291 -27.41 36.50 -23.25
C ASN A 291 -27.72 35.30 -22.36
N ALA A 292 -27.02 34.18 -22.56
CA ALA A 292 -27.19 32.96 -21.80
C ALA A 292 -26.03 32.81 -20.80
N THR A 293 -26.34 32.90 -19.51
CA THR A 293 -25.40 32.60 -18.42
C THR A 293 -25.69 31.20 -17.90
N LEU A 294 -24.70 30.33 -18.00
CA LEU A 294 -24.73 28.98 -17.44
C LEU A 294 -24.12 29.00 -16.05
N THR A 295 -24.69 28.27 -15.09
CA THR A 295 -24.13 28.13 -13.73
C THR A 295 -24.30 26.70 -13.22
N ASP A 296 -23.20 26.07 -12.82
CA ASP A 296 -23.19 24.71 -12.24
C ASP A 296 -23.61 24.70 -10.75
N ALA A 297 -23.53 23.53 -10.12
CA ALA A 297 -23.81 23.37 -8.70
C ALA A 297 -22.71 23.93 -7.78
N ALA A 298 -21.49 24.09 -8.29
CA ALA A 298 -20.35 24.67 -7.58
C ALA A 298 -20.34 26.21 -7.62
N GLY A 299 -21.21 26.81 -8.44
CA GLY A 299 -21.34 28.25 -8.64
C GLY A 299 -20.47 28.82 -9.75
N ASN A 300 -19.77 27.99 -10.52
CA ASN A 300 -18.99 28.47 -11.67
C ASN A 300 -19.92 28.87 -12.79
N ALA A 301 -19.62 30.00 -13.44
CA ALA A 301 -20.49 30.56 -14.46
C ALA A 301 -19.74 30.95 -15.74
N SER A 302 -20.38 30.69 -16.87
CA SER A 302 -19.96 31.17 -18.17
C SER A 302 -21.10 31.93 -18.84
N THR A 303 -20.79 32.92 -19.67
CA THR A 303 -21.81 33.66 -20.43
C THR A 303 -21.48 33.63 -21.90
N LYS A 304 -22.49 33.30 -22.71
CA LYS A 304 -22.41 33.31 -24.18
C LYS A 304 -23.58 34.05 -24.78
N THR A 305 -23.31 34.67 -25.92
CA THR A 305 -24.32 35.40 -26.68
C THR A 305 -24.87 34.51 -27.78
N ILE A 306 -26.19 34.51 -27.95
CA ILE A 306 -26.89 33.86 -29.05
C ILE A 306 -27.60 34.96 -29.85
N VAL A 307 -27.26 35.10 -31.13
CA VAL A 307 -27.85 36.08 -32.02
C VAL A 307 -28.77 35.39 -33.02
N ILE A 308 -30.03 35.78 -33.06
CA ILE A 308 -30.98 35.34 -34.11
C ILE A 308 -31.14 36.51 -35.08
N ALA A 309 -30.75 36.31 -36.33
CA ALA A 309 -30.75 37.34 -37.37
C ALA A 309 -31.83 37.07 -38.43
N ALA A 310 -32.47 38.12 -38.93
CA ALA A 310 -33.51 38.00 -39.96
C ALA A 310 -32.97 37.48 -41.32
N ASN A 311 -31.68 37.73 -41.57
CA ASN A 311 -31.00 37.55 -42.85
C ASN A 311 -30.23 36.25 -42.95
#